data_AF-A0A7L6ASN2-F1
#
_entry.id   AF-A0A7L6ASN2-F1
#
_cell.length_a   1.000
_cell.length_b   1.000
_cell.length_c   1.000
_cell.angle_alpha   90.00
_cell.angle_beta   90.00
_cell.angle_gamma   90.00
#
_symmetry.space_group_name_H-M   'P 1'
#
loop_
_entity.id
_entity.type
_entity.pdbx_description
1 polymer ?
#
loop_
_entity_poly.entity_id
_entity_poly.type
_entity_poly.pdbx_seq_one_letter_code
_entity_poly.pdbx_strand_id
1 'polypeptide(L)'
;MCGWLFTVGAFTLCFLPSGWRETGLARPGRGGAFMAVAVLFMLAAYANGSFQHALLDWRQAAPAFNTYIQQRYALIAEAHQQAQRRLIVPAFEGKYPRSLYFNDILPLSLDWRNVCYARYFGLEQIKRQRGQTKPRQSDMRPPSPAWTQTSPAEAP
;
A
#
# COMPACT_ATOMS: atom_id res chain seq x y z
N MET A 1 6.55 -20.60 7.45
CA MET A 1 7.62 -19.81 8.09
C MET A 1 9.01 -20.47 8.04
N CYS A 2 9.12 -21.80 7.88
CA CYS A 2 10.42 -22.49 7.85
C CYS A 2 11.31 -22.13 6.66
N GLY A 3 10.75 -21.76 5.51
CA GLY A 3 11.53 -21.43 4.32
C GLY A 3 12.51 -20.26 4.50
N TRP A 4 12.15 -19.26 5.31
CA TRP A 4 12.98 -18.06 5.50
C TRP A 4 14.22 -18.34 6.36
N LEU A 5 14.07 -19.22 7.36
CA LEU A 5 15.19 -19.67 8.20
C LEU A 5 16.16 -20.54 7.40
N PHE A 6 15.65 -21.37 6.48
CA PHE A 6 16.48 -22.15 5.56
C PHE A 6 17.22 -21.27 4.55
N THR A 7 16.59 -20.22 4.00
CA THR A 7 17.29 -19.30 3.08
C THR A 7 18.33 -18.47 3.78
N VAL A 8 18.06 -17.97 5.00
CA VAL A 8 19.06 -17.26 5.80
C VAL A 8 20.22 -18.20 6.14
N GLY A 9 19.95 -19.42 6.61
CA GLY A 9 20.97 -20.42 6.94
C GLY A 9 21.83 -20.87 5.74
N ALA A 10 21.22 -21.04 4.57
CA ALA A 10 21.92 -21.37 3.33
C ALA A 10 22.79 -20.19 2.85
N PHE A 11 22.29 -18.95 2.97
CA PHE A 11 23.05 -17.76 2.59
C PHE A 11 24.26 -17.56 3.51
N THR A 12 24.13 -17.82 4.82
CA THR A 12 25.28 -17.80 5.73
C THR A 12 26.32 -18.87 5.35
N LEU A 13 25.88 -20.06 4.95
CA LEU A 13 26.78 -21.13 4.49
C LEU A 13 27.48 -20.80 3.17
N CYS A 14 26.83 -20.08 2.25
CA CYS A 14 27.41 -19.68 0.97
C CYS A 14 28.40 -18.51 1.09
N PHE A 15 28.23 -17.65 2.09
CA PHE A 15 29.15 -16.53 2.38
C PHE A 15 30.24 -16.88 3.41
N LEU A 16 30.37 -18.16 3.78
CA LEU A 16 31.58 -18.65 4.42
C LEU A 16 32.73 -18.58 3.41
N PRO A 17 33.81 -17.81 3.68
CA PRO A 17 34.95 -17.72 2.77
C PRO A 17 35.58 -19.11 2.60
N SER A 18 35.92 -19.48 1.36
CA SER A 18 36.45 -20.80 0.96
C SER A 18 37.68 -21.24 1.75
N GLY A 19 38.45 -20.31 2.34
CA GLY A 19 39.57 -20.61 3.24
C GLY A 19 39.19 -21.27 4.58
N TRP A 20 37.90 -21.42 4.90
CA TRP A 20 37.41 -22.11 6.11
C TRP A 20 37.19 -23.63 5.91
N ARG A 21 37.22 -24.14 4.68
CA ARG A 21 37.07 -25.59 4.41
C ARG A 21 38.36 -26.38 4.65
N GLU A 22 39.53 -25.72 4.61
CA GLU A 22 40.83 -26.43 4.60
C GLU A 22 41.58 -26.38 5.93
N THR A 23 41.27 -25.47 6.85
CA THR A 23 41.89 -25.46 8.19
C THR A 23 40.92 -26.02 9.22
N GLY A 24 41.10 -27.28 9.59
CA GLY A 24 40.32 -28.02 10.60
C GLY A 24 40.40 -27.51 12.05
N LEU A 25 40.67 -26.21 12.26
CA LEU A 25 40.49 -25.55 13.55
C LEU A 25 39.44 -24.44 13.39
N ALA A 26 38.20 -24.78 13.70
CA ALA A 26 37.14 -23.83 13.93
C ALA A 26 37.58 -22.84 15.02
N ARG A 27 37.94 -21.61 14.62
CA ARG A 27 38.24 -20.53 15.56
C ARG A 27 36.92 -20.17 16.27
N PRO A 28 36.74 -20.50 17.56
CA PRO A 28 35.41 -20.55 18.19
C PRO A 28 34.73 -19.18 18.40
N GLY A 29 35.38 -18.07 18.03
CA GLY A 29 34.86 -16.71 18.25
C GLY A 29 34.11 -16.06 17.09
N ARG A 30 34.38 -16.44 15.82
CA ARG A 30 33.87 -15.66 14.66
C ARG A 30 32.42 -15.99 14.28
N GLY A 31 32.02 -17.26 14.34
CA GLY A 31 30.63 -17.65 14.09
C GLY A 31 29.66 -17.12 15.16
N GLY A 32 30.09 -17.13 16.43
CA GLY A 32 29.34 -16.53 17.53
C GLY A 32 29.17 -15.02 17.38
N ALA A 33 30.23 -14.32 16.95
CA ALA A 33 30.17 -12.88 16.70
C ALA A 33 29.19 -12.52 15.56
N PHE A 34 29.18 -13.28 14.45
CA PHE A 34 28.23 -13.06 13.36
C PHE A 34 26.78 -13.27 13.83
N MET A 35 26.51 -14.35 14.57
CA MET A 35 25.18 -14.62 15.12
C MET A 35 24.74 -13.53 16.10
N ALA A 36 25.64 -13.05 16.96
CA ALA A 36 25.37 -11.94 17.87
C ALA A 36 25.01 -10.65 17.11
N VAL A 37 25.77 -10.31 16.05
CA VAL A 37 25.48 -9.15 15.20
C VAL A 37 24.15 -9.31 14.48
N ALA A 38 23.83 -10.50 13.96
CA ALA A 38 22.55 -10.77 13.31
C ALA A 38 21.37 -10.63 14.28
N VAL A 39 21.51 -11.15 15.51
CA VAL A 39 20.49 -11.01 16.56
C VAL A 39 20.30 -9.55 16.94
N LEU A 40 21.38 -8.80 17.14
CA LEU A 40 21.32 -7.36 17.46
C LEU A 40 20.69 -6.56 16.30
N PHE A 41 21.03 -6.88 15.06
CA PHE A 41 20.42 -6.27 13.88
C PHE A 41 18.92 -6.56 13.80
N MET A 42 18.51 -7.82 14.02
CA MET A 42 17.09 -8.17 14.04
C MET A 42 16.35 -7.44 15.15
N LEU A 43 16.91 -7.37 16.36
CA LEU A 43 16.34 -6.59 17.47
C LEU A 43 16.19 -5.11 17.10
N ALA A 44 17.23 -4.50 16.51
CA ALA A 44 17.18 -3.11 16.05
C ALA A 44 16.13 -2.90 14.95
N ALA A 45 16.01 -3.83 14.00
CA ALA A 45 15.00 -3.79 12.96
C ALA A 45 13.58 -3.94 13.53
N TYR A 46 13.36 -4.84 14.48
CA TYR A 46 12.06 -5.02 15.13
C TYR A 46 11.68 -3.85 16.05
N ALA A 47 12.66 -3.17 16.66
CA ALA A 47 12.44 -1.96 17.44
C ALA A 47 12.11 -0.74 16.57
N ASN A 48 12.37 -0.80 15.26
CA ASN A 48 12.08 0.29 14.33
C ASN A 48 10.59 0.32 13.95
N GLY A 49 9.89 1.38 14.33
CA GLY A 49 8.47 1.57 14.01
C GLY A 49 8.15 1.58 12.50
N SER A 50 9.07 2.07 11.66
CA SER A 50 8.90 2.04 10.20
C SER A 50 8.90 0.62 9.65
N PHE A 51 9.75 -0.27 10.20
CA PHE A 51 9.78 -1.67 9.83
C PHE A 51 8.49 -2.39 10.27
N GLN A 52 8.01 -2.11 11.49
CA GLN A 52 6.75 -2.64 11.97
C GLN A 52 5.56 -2.21 11.09
N HIS A 53 5.51 -0.93 10.68
CA HIS A 53 4.50 -0.44 9.75
C HIS A 53 4.57 -1.12 8.40
N ALA A 54 5.77 -1.27 7.82
CA ALA A 54 5.95 -1.98 6.56
C ALA A 54 5.50 -3.45 6.66
N LEU A 55 5.82 -4.12 7.77
CA LEU A 55 5.41 -5.51 8.01
C LEU A 55 3.89 -5.65 8.16
N LEU A 56 3.24 -4.72 8.87
CA LEU A 56 1.78 -4.70 9.01
C LEU A 56 1.10 -4.41 7.68
N ASP A 57 1.59 -3.43 6.92
CA ASP A 57 1.07 -3.10 5.60
C ASP A 57 1.22 -4.30 4.65
N TRP A 58 2.37 -4.98 4.66
CA TRP A 58 2.61 -6.18 3.86
C TRP A 58 1.62 -7.30 4.20
N ARG A 59 1.36 -7.53 5.50
CA ARG A 59 0.49 -8.63 5.93
C ARG A 59 -1.00 -8.33 5.77
N GLN A 60 -1.42 -7.09 5.98
CA GLN A 60 -2.84 -6.74 6.11
C GLN A 60 -3.37 -5.97 4.89
N ALA A 61 -2.67 -4.93 4.46
CA ALA A 61 -3.16 -4.01 3.42
C ALA A 61 -2.77 -4.47 2.01
N ALA A 62 -1.56 -5.02 1.85
CA ALA A 62 -1.02 -5.39 0.55
C ALA A 62 -1.81 -6.47 -0.19
N PRO A 63 -2.36 -7.53 0.44
CA PRO A 63 -3.10 -8.56 -0.30
C PRO A 63 -4.35 -8.00 -1.00
N ALA A 64 -5.19 -7.27 -0.27
CA ALA A 64 -6.39 -6.65 -0.82
C ALA A 64 -6.05 -5.62 -1.91
N PHE A 65 -5.00 -4.82 -1.68
CA PHE A 65 -4.55 -3.84 -2.64
C PHE A 65 -3.98 -4.48 -3.92
N ASN A 66 -3.22 -5.58 -3.79
CA ASN A 66 -2.69 -6.31 -4.92
C ASN A 66 -3.81 -6.89 -5.79
N THR A 67 -4.83 -7.51 -5.18
CA THR A 67 -6.01 -8.00 -5.90
C THR A 67 -6.68 -6.87 -6.68
N TYR A 68 -6.86 -5.70 -6.06
CA TYR A 68 -7.42 -4.52 -6.73
C TYR A 68 -6.59 -4.06 -7.95
N ILE A 69 -5.26 -4.04 -7.82
CA ILE A 69 -4.38 -3.67 -8.93
C ILE A 69 -4.45 -4.70 -10.07
N GLN A 70 -4.48 -5.99 -9.75
CA GLN A 70 -4.62 -7.06 -10.74
C GLN A 70 -5.96 -6.97 -11.48
N GLN A 71 -7.07 -6.77 -10.76
CA GLN A 71 -8.39 -6.57 -11.35
C GLN A 71 -8.42 -5.37 -12.30
N ARG A 72 -7.77 -4.27 -11.92
CA ARG A 72 -7.68 -3.10 -12.79
C ARG A 72 -6.91 -3.38 -14.08
N TYR A 73 -5.78 -4.08 -14.00
CA TYR A 73 -5.04 -4.43 -15.20
C TYR A 73 -5.84 -5.35 -16.13
N ALA A 74 -6.66 -6.23 -15.57
CA ALA A 74 -7.60 -7.01 -16.38
C ALA A 74 -8.61 -6.11 -17.12
N LEU A 75 -9.20 -5.12 -16.44
CA LEU A 75 -10.12 -4.15 -17.07
C LEU A 75 -9.44 -3.33 -18.18
N ILE A 76 -8.19 -2.93 -17.97
CA ILE A 76 -7.41 -2.21 -18.98
C ILE A 76 -7.13 -3.10 -20.20
N ALA A 77 -6.76 -4.36 -19.96
CA ALA A 77 -6.52 -5.33 -21.04
C ALA A 77 -7.81 -5.61 -21.83
N GLU A 78 -8.95 -5.75 -21.16
CA GLU A 78 -10.25 -5.91 -21.80
C GLU A 78 -10.64 -4.68 -22.64
N ALA A 79 -10.47 -3.47 -22.08
CA ALA A 79 -10.72 -2.23 -22.80
C ALA A 79 -9.88 -2.13 -24.08
N HIS A 80 -8.63 -2.57 -24.02
CA HIS A 80 -7.75 -2.63 -25.18
C HIS A 80 -8.25 -3.64 -26.23
N GLN A 81 -8.68 -4.83 -25.82
CA GLN A 81 -9.26 -5.84 -26.73
C GLN A 81 -10.54 -5.35 -27.42
N GLN A 82 -11.36 -4.57 -26.71
CA GLN A 82 -12.61 -4.01 -27.22
C GLN A 82 -12.42 -2.68 -27.96
N ALA A 83 -11.17 -2.24 -28.19
CA ALA A 83 -10.83 -0.95 -28.78
C ALA A 83 -11.49 0.25 -28.06
N GLN A 84 -11.75 0.12 -26.76
CA GLN A 84 -12.27 1.20 -25.94
C GLN A 84 -11.17 2.24 -25.72
N ARG A 85 -11.45 3.48 -26.12
CA ARG A 85 -10.48 4.58 -25.98
C ARG A 85 -10.54 5.28 -24.62
N ARG A 86 -11.63 5.09 -23.88
CA ARG A 86 -11.87 5.75 -22.59
C ARG A 86 -12.26 4.72 -21.55
N LEU A 87 -11.59 4.72 -20.41
CA LEU A 87 -11.80 3.73 -19.36
C LEU A 87 -12.09 4.41 -18.01
N ILE A 88 -13.08 3.86 -17.30
CA ILE A 88 -13.38 4.22 -15.92
C ILE A 88 -13.07 3.01 -15.05
N VAL A 89 -12.13 3.15 -14.12
CA VAL A 89 -11.73 2.07 -13.21
C VAL A 89 -12.38 2.25 -11.83
N PRO A 90 -12.73 1.16 -11.13
CA PRO A 90 -13.30 1.25 -9.78
C PRO A 90 -12.32 1.91 -8.80
N ALA A 91 -12.86 2.53 -7.76
CA ALA A 91 -12.05 3.06 -6.66
C ALA A 91 -11.72 1.96 -5.65
N PHE A 92 -10.53 2.01 -5.05
CA PHE A 92 -10.21 1.11 -3.94
C PHE A 92 -10.95 1.56 -2.68
N GLU A 93 -11.72 0.64 -2.10
CA GLU A 93 -12.52 0.88 -0.89
C GLU A 93 -11.78 0.49 0.40
N GLY A 94 -10.68 -0.25 0.28
CA GLY A 94 -9.88 -0.70 1.41
C GLY A 94 -8.88 0.36 1.93
N LYS A 95 -8.13 -0.04 2.96
CA LYS A 95 -7.04 0.77 3.49
C LYS A 95 -5.81 0.65 2.59
N TYR A 96 -5.35 1.79 2.07
CA TYR A 96 -4.11 1.84 1.29
C TYR A 96 -2.89 1.48 2.15
N PRO A 97 -1.96 0.65 1.65
CA PRO A 97 -0.68 0.40 2.31
C PRO A 97 0.14 1.71 2.33
N ARG A 98 0.60 2.10 3.51
CA ARG A 98 1.34 3.35 3.74
C ARG A 98 2.79 3.27 3.28
N SER A 99 3.34 2.06 3.25
CA SER A 99 4.70 1.76 2.80
C SER A 99 4.89 1.85 1.28
N LEU A 100 3.81 1.96 0.50
CA LEU A 100 3.87 2.15 -0.94
C LEU A 100 3.63 3.62 -1.29
N TYR A 101 4.55 4.20 -2.08
CA TYR A 101 4.34 5.55 -2.63
C TYR A 101 3.22 5.50 -3.67
N PHE A 102 2.12 6.20 -3.41
CA PHE A 102 0.90 6.08 -4.21
C PHE A 102 0.81 7.15 -5.31
N ASN A 103 1.10 6.73 -6.54
CA ASN A 103 0.65 7.41 -7.75
C ASN A 103 -0.51 6.62 -8.37
N ASP A 104 -1.69 6.69 -7.75
CA ASP A 104 -2.89 6.05 -8.30
C ASP A 104 -3.66 6.98 -9.25
N ILE A 105 -4.51 6.39 -10.10
CA ILE A 105 -5.44 7.07 -10.99
C ILE A 105 -6.44 7.86 -10.15
N LEU A 106 -6.63 9.13 -10.52
CA LEU A 106 -7.53 10.05 -9.84
C LEU A 106 -8.91 10.11 -10.51
N PRO A 107 -9.92 10.68 -9.81
CA PRO A 107 -11.24 10.87 -10.39
C PRO A 107 -11.27 11.91 -11.53
N LEU A 108 -10.33 12.85 -11.53
CA LEU A 108 -10.19 13.85 -12.59
C LEU A 108 -9.34 13.29 -13.72
N SER A 109 -9.96 13.09 -14.88
CA SER A 109 -9.28 12.49 -16.04
C SER A 109 -8.15 13.33 -16.64
N LEU A 110 -8.18 14.65 -16.42
CA LEU A 110 -7.13 15.58 -16.88
C LEU A 110 -5.96 15.70 -15.90
N ASP A 111 -6.00 15.00 -14.76
CA ASP A 111 -4.84 14.95 -13.86
C ASP A 111 -3.63 14.37 -14.60
N TRP A 112 -2.46 14.98 -14.42
CA TRP A 112 -1.24 14.58 -15.13
C TRP A 112 -0.93 13.08 -14.94
N ARG A 113 -1.26 12.50 -13.78
CA ARG A 113 -1.09 11.06 -13.52
C ARG A 113 -1.94 10.24 -14.46
N ASN A 114 -3.21 10.62 -14.61
CA ASN A 114 -4.14 9.94 -15.49
C ASN A 114 -3.72 10.08 -16.96
N VAL A 115 -3.21 11.23 -17.36
CA VAL A 115 -2.68 11.44 -18.72
C VAL A 115 -1.49 10.50 -18.98
N CYS A 116 -0.55 10.40 -18.04
CA CYS A 116 0.57 9.47 -18.13
C CYS A 116 0.09 8.01 -18.19
N TYR A 117 -0.86 7.63 -17.33
CA TYR A 117 -1.45 6.29 -17.32
C TYR A 117 -2.17 5.96 -18.63
N ALA A 118 -3.00 6.87 -19.14
CA ALA A 118 -3.71 6.71 -20.39
C ALA A 118 -2.72 6.49 -21.54
N ARG A 119 -1.68 7.34 -21.62
CA ARG A 119 -0.65 7.22 -22.66
C ARG A 119 0.13 5.91 -22.57
N TYR A 120 0.49 5.47 -21.37
CA TYR A 120 1.20 4.19 -21.17
C TYR A 120 0.37 2.99 -21.65
N PHE A 121 -0.95 3.02 -21.42
CA PHE A 121 -1.87 1.94 -21.81
C PHE A 121 -2.51 2.12 -23.19
N GLY A 122 -2.12 3.15 -23.96
CA GLY A 122 -2.70 3.41 -25.29
C GLY A 122 -4.16 3.87 -25.28
N LEU A 123 -4.64 4.42 -24.15
CA LEU A 123 -5.97 4.98 -24.00
C LEU A 123 -5.96 6.49 -24.30
N GLU A 124 -7.07 7.04 -24.81
CA GLU A 124 -7.27 8.49 -24.87
C GLU A 124 -7.50 9.08 -23.48
N GLN A 125 -8.21 8.34 -22.62
CA GLN A 125 -8.55 8.83 -21.29
C GLN A 125 -8.75 7.69 -20.28
N ILE A 126 -8.25 7.88 -19.07
CA ILE A 126 -8.54 7.02 -17.93
C ILE A 126 -8.91 7.86 -16.71
N LYS A 127 -9.89 7.38 -15.94
CA LYS A 127 -10.22 7.98 -14.63
C LYS A 127 -10.72 6.93 -13.66
N ARG A 128 -10.62 7.25 -12.37
CA ARG A 128 -11.18 6.44 -11.30
C ARG A 128 -12.62 6.87 -11.03
N GLN A 129 -13.47 5.94 -10.65
CA GLN A 129 -14.75 6.28 -10.03
C GLN A 129 -14.49 7.16 -8.79
N ARG A 130 -15.39 8.10 -8.50
CA ARG A 130 -15.37 8.77 -7.20
C ARG A 130 -15.74 7.72 -6.17
N GLY A 131 -14.87 7.46 -5.20
CA GLY A 131 -15.20 6.57 -4.10
C GLY A 131 -16.47 7.07 -3.41
N GLN A 132 -17.29 6.17 -2.88
CA GLN A 132 -18.41 6.54 -2.04
C GLN A 132 -17.86 7.28 -0.82
N THR A 133 -17.82 8.60 -0.94
CA THR A 133 -17.36 9.45 0.15
C THR A 133 -18.51 9.45 1.14
N LYS A 134 -18.32 8.84 2.30
CA LYS A 134 -19.22 9.02 3.45
C LYS A 134 -19.57 10.52 3.51
N PRO A 135 -20.86 10.90 3.59
CA PRO A 135 -21.26 12.30 3.43
C PRO A 135 -20.43 13.18 4.35
N ARG A 136 -19.85 14.23 3.76
CA ARG A 136 -19.01 15.19 4.47
C ARG A 136 -19.90 15.81 5.55
N GLN A 137 -19.54 15.64 6.81
CA GLN A 137 -20.30 16.15 7.96
C GLN A 137 -20.49 17.68 7.94
N SER A 138 -19.85 18.38 7.00
CA SER A 138 -20.02 19.80 6.69
C SER A 138 -21.37 20.17 6.05
N ASP A 139 -22.18 19.20 5.59
CA ASP A 139 -23.55 19.48 5.10
C ASP A 139 -24.62 19.37 6.19
N MET A 140 -24.25 19.02 7.43
CA MET A 140 -25.13 19.23 8.57
C MET A 140 -25.09 20.70 8.97
N ARG A 141 -25.97 21.50 8.36
CA ARG A 141 -26.34 22.79 8.92
C ARG A 141 -26.78 22.52 10.36
N PRO A 142 -26.14 23.11 11.40
CA PRO A 142 -26.62 22.95 12.76
C PRO A 142 -28.10 23.37 12.80
N PRO A 143 -28.94 22.68 13.59
CA PRO A 143 -30.34 23.09 13.73
C PRO A 143 -30.37 24.58 14.08
N SER A 144 -31.15 25.35 13.32
CA SER A 144 -31.35 26.78 13.62
C SER A 144 -31.76 26.91 15.09
N PRO A 145 -31.13 27.82 15.84
CA PRO A 145 -31.41 27.95 17.27
C PRO A 145 -32.88 28.32 17.49
N ALA A 146 -33.49 27.72 18.52
CA ALA A 146 -34.93 27.76 18.82
C ALA A 146 -35.55 29.18 18.89
N TRP A 147 -34.73 30.21 19.05
CA TRP A 147 -35.13 31.62 19.13
C TRP A 147 -35.61 32.22 17.80
N THR A 148 -35.58 31.47 16.68
CA THR A 148 -36.12 31.95 15.38
C THR A 148 -37.62 31.67 15.19
N GLN A 149 -38.29 31.03 16.15
CA GLN A 149 -39.75 30.93 16.13
C GLN A 149 -40.37 32.21 16.71
N THR A 150 -40.56 33.22 15.86
CA THR A 150 -41.45 34.35 16.19
C THR A 150 -42.85 33.82 16.46
N SER A 151 -43.28 33.94 17.71
CA SER A 151 -44.65 33.70 18.17
C SER A 151 -45.62 34.55 17.33
N PRO A 152 -46.68 33.99 16.72
CA PRO A 152 -47.65 34.77 15.99
C PRO A 152 -48.42 35.66 16.96
N ALA A 153 -48.38 36.96 16.67
CA ALA A 153 -49.08 38.01 17.40
C ALA A 153 -50.57 37.66 17.59
N GLU A 154 -51.00 37.67 18.85
CA GLU A 154 -52.40 37.72 19.24
C GLU A 154 -52.91 39.12 18.87
N ALA A 155 -53.67 39.19 17.79
CA ALA A 155 -54.39 40.40 17.37
C ALA A 155 -55.67 40.55 18.21
N PRO A 156 -56.11 41.80 18.49
CA PRO A 156 -57.18 42.11 19.45
C PRO A 156 -58.58 41.64 19.02
#